data_AF-A0AA35TG81-F1
#
_entry.id   AF-A0AA35TG81-F1
#
_cell.length_a   1.000
_cell.length_b   1.000
_cell.length_c   1.000
_cell.angle_alpha   90.00
_cell.angle_beta   90.00
_cell.angle_gamma   90.00
#
_symmetry.space_group_name_H-M   'P 1'
#
loop_
_entity.id
_entity.type
_entity.pdbx_description
1 polymer ?
#
loop_
_entity_poly.entity_id
_entity_poly.type
_entity_poly.pdbx_seq_one_letter_code
_entity_poly.pdbx_strand_id
1 'polypeptide(L)'
;MALTQFHCVLLYRDRVEAICVLNQERVFEDIYNIRRDGALHALCMDPLELKMYTYQKHKVWTYTPFNETRDIWKIYLEQKNYEMAKRYAIGNREHMDIILVSQAEHYFKDQRYQDAALTFSQSQLSFEEVALKFLQVNRKDALKIFLLKKLESLAPSDSTQQTMLTTWLVELFLNDLGTLKDEGDREGHAKMTQEFHSFLETKSLRECLEANAKTVYDLLSSHGAVEDVVFFAMLMKDYERVITHHIRQGKYVEALRVLHRKGSEALEAPEKV
;
A
#
# COMPACT_ATOMS: atom_id res chain seq x y z
N MET A 1 43.55 -9.94 -10.10
CA MET A 1 42.23 -9.38 -9.79
C MET A 1 41.24 -9.97 -10.77
N ALA A 2 40.07 -10.37 -10.29
CA ALA A 2 38.99 -10.87 -11.12
C ALA A 2 37.69 -10.13 -10.74
N LEU A 3 36.85 -9.82 -11.73
CA LEU A 3 35.63 -9.06 -11.54
C LEU A 3 34.42 -9.94 -11.87
N THR A 4 33.53 -10.13 -10.91
CA THR A 4 32.21 -10.74 -11.13
C THR A 4 31.17 -9.64 -11.32
N GLN A 5 29.89 -10.01 -11.41
CA GLN A 5 28.82 -9.05 -11.67
C GLN A 5 28.72 -7.98 -10.57
N PHE A 6 28.96 -8.35 -9.31
CA PHE A 6 28.86 -7.44 -8.18
C PHE A 6 30.06 -7.44 -7.23
N HIS A 7 31.06 -8.30 -7.45
CA HIS A 7 32.22 -8.41 -6.57
C HIS A 7 33.54 -8.28 -7.33
N CYS A 8 34.50 -7.62 -6.68
CA CYS A 8 35.89 -7.59 -7.09
C CYS A 8 36.68 -8.55 -6.20
N VAL A 9 37.27 -9.57 -6.81
CA VAL A 9 38.11 -10.55 -6.11
C VAL A 9 39.58 -10.15 -6.26
N LEU A 10 40.19 -9.85 -5.13
CA LEU A 10 41.58 -9.46 -4.98
C LEU A 10 42.41 -10.62 -4.46
N LEU A 11 43.54 -10.85 -5.11
CA LEU A 11 44.52 -11.84 -4.69
C LEU A 11 45.68 -11.13 -4.00
N TYR A 12 45.92 -11.48 -2.75
CA TYR A 12 47.13 -11.12 -2.00
C TYR A 12 48.02 -12.35 -1.83
N ARG A 13 49.25 -12.13 -1.35
CA ARG A 13 50.22 -13.22 -1.15
C ARG A 13 49.78 -14.20 -0.05
N ASP A 14 49.06 -13.68 0.93
CA ASP A 14 48.59 -14.35 2.14
C ASP A 14 47.09 -14.61 2.17
N ARG A 15 46.29 -14.01 1.28
CA ARG A 15 44.83 -14.13 1.32
C ARG A 15 44.15 -13.85 -0.02
N VAL A 16 42.93 -14.34 -0.15
CA VAL A 16 41.98 -13.94 -1.20
C VAL A 16 40.85 -13.16 -0.54
N GLU A 17 40.55 -11.98 -1.07
CA GLU A 17 39.45 -11.14 -0.57
C GLU A 17 38.45 -10.89 -1.70
N ALA A 18 37.16 -11.00 -1.41
CA ALA A 18 36.11 -10.51 -2.31
C ALA A 18 35.47 -9.27 -1.69
N ILE A 19 35.49 -8.18 -2.46
CA ILE A 19 34.91 -6.88 -2.07
C ILE A 19 33.70 -6.64 -2.95
N CYS A 20 32.55 -6.28 -2.36
CA CYS A 20 31.40 -5.89 -3.17
C CYS A 20 31.63 -4.51 -3.78
N VAL A 21 31.40 -4.36 -5.08
CA VAL A 21 31.63 -3.12 -5.82
C VAL A 21 30.66 -2.01 -5.38
N LEU A 22 29.48 -2.38 -4.88
CA LEU A 22 28.40 -1.45 -4.54
C LEU A 22 28.60 -0.75 -3.20
N ASN A 23 29.01 -1.47 -2.15
CA ASN A 23 29.21 -0.92 -0.80
C ASN A 23 30.70 -0.87 -0.37
N GLN A 24 31.61 -1.41 -1.20
CA GLN A 24 33.05 -1.53 -0.90
C GLN A 24 33.37 -2.35 0.35
N GLU A 25 32.42 -3.13 0.84
CA GLU A 25 32.62 -4.00 1.98
C GLU A 25 33.20 -5.35 1.55
N ARG A 26 33.99 -5.94 2.44
CA ARG A 26 34.59 -7.25 2.24
C ARG A 26 33.56 -8.33 2.58
N VAL A 27 33.08 -9.01 1.54
CA VAL A 27 32.06 -10.07 1.64
C VAL A 27 32.70 -11.43 1.93
N PHE A 28 33.94 -11.64 1.49
CA PHE A 28 34.64 -12.90 1.68
C PHE A 28 36.12 -12.67 1.94
N GLU A 29 36.70 -13.44 2.86
CA GLU A 29 38.12 -13.49 3.15
C GLU A 29 38.53 -14.94 3.35
N ASP A 30 39.59 -15.34 2.66
CA ASP A 30 40.20 -16.66 2.80
C ASP A 30 41.70 -16.50 3.02
N ILE A 31 42.16 -16.88 4.21
CA ILE A 31 43.52 -16.62 4.70
C ILE A 31 44.37 -17.88 4.54
N TYR A 32 45.52 -17.70 3.91
CA TYR A 32 46.48 -18.74 3.57
C TYR A 32 47.76 -18.63 4.37
N ASN A 33 48.22 -19.76 4.91
CA ASN A 33 49.45 -19.79 5.67
C ASN A 33 50.68 -19.91 4.75
N ILE A 34 51.27 -18.76 4.39
CA ILE A 34 52.45 -18.67 3.51
C ILE A 34 53.60 -19.57 3.97
N ARG A 35 53.76 -19.78 5.29
CA ARG A 35 54.90 -20.53 5.84
C ARG A 35 54.81 -22.04 5.61
N ARG A 36 53.62 -22.60 5.41
CA ARG A 36 53.41 -24.04 5.20
C ARG A 36 53.25 -24.40 3.73
N ASP A 37 52.46 -23.63 2.99
CA ASP A 37 52.00 -24.02 1.65
C ASP A 37 52.55 -23.13 0.51
N GLY A 38 53.35 -22.11 0.85
CA GLY A 38 53.90 -21.14 -0.09
C GLY A 38 52.91 -20.03 -0.47
N ALA A 39 53.40 -19.00 -1.17
CA ALA A 39 52.58 -17.86 -1.59
C ALA A 39 51.66 -18.22 -2.77
N LEU A 40 50.45 -17.64 -2.78
CA LEU A 40 49.56 -17.72 -3.93
C LEU A 40 50.18 -16.98 -5.12
N HIS A 41 50.17 -17.62 -6.30
CA HIS A 41 50.91 -17.11 -7.47
C HIS A 41 50.05 -16.28 -8.41
N ALA A 42 48.91 -16.80 -8.84
CA ALA A 42 48.02 -16.08 -9.74
C ALA A 42 46.56 -16.45 -9.53
N LEU A 43 45.68 -15.53 -9.94
CA LEU A 43 44.24 -15.68 -10.01
C LEU A 43 43.85 -15.62 -11.48
N CYS A 44 43.29 -16.70 -12.01
CA CYS A 44 42.67 -16.71 -13.34
C CYS A 44 41.15 -16.90 -13.20
N MET A 45 40.41 -16.34 -14.14
CA MET A 45 38.95 -16.41 -14.19
C MET A 45 38.55 -16.95 -15.54
N ASP A 46 37.65 -17.93 -15.53
CA ASP A 46 36.96 -18.36 -16.73
C ASP A 46 35.78 -17.42 -16.99
N PRO A 47 35.75 -16.66 -18.10
CA PRO A 47 34.66 -15.74 -18.41
C PRO A 47 33.34 -16.44 -18.78
N LEU A 48 33.37 -17.72 -19.15
CA LEU A 48 32.16 -18.48 -19.53
C LEU A 48 31.52 -19.15 -18.32
N GLU A 49 32.31 -19.79 -17.46
CA GLU A 49 31.80 -20.47 -16.26
C GLU A 49 31.79 -19.60 -15.00
N LEU A 50 32.37 -18.38 -15.06
CA LEU A 50 32.58 -17.47 -13.92
C LEU A 50 33.29 -18.13 -12.73
N LYS A 51 34.04 -19.21 -12.98
CA LYS A 51 34.87 -19.88 -11.97
C LYS A 51 36.22 -19.18 -11.90
N MET A 52 36.66 -18.94 -10.68
CA MET A 52 37.95 -18.33 -10.39
C MET A 52 38.88 -19.40 -9.83
N TYR A 53 40.09 -19.46 -10.35
CA TYR A 53 41.09 -20.41 -9.92
C TYR A 53 42.29 -19.68 -9.34
N THR A 54 42.74 -20.13 -8.18
CA THR A 54 44.05 -19.74 -7.64
C THR A 54 44.89 -20.98 -7.47
N TYR A 55 46.19 -20.84 -7.64
CA TYR A 55 47.10 -21.96 -7.47
C TYR A 55 48.31 -21.61 -6.61
N GLN A 56 48.76 -22.65 -5.92
CA GLN A 56 49.99 -22.76 -5.17
C GLN A 56 50.86 -23.84 -5.82
N LYS A 57 52.09 -24.01 -5.31
CA LYS A 57 53.06 -24.96 -5.88
C LYS A 57 52.54 -26.41 -5.97
N HIS A 58 51.64 -26.81 -5.07
CA HIS A 58 51.12 -28.18 -4.97
C HIS A 58 49.60 -28.27 -4.80
N LYS A 59 48.87 -27.15 -4.93
CA LYS A 59 47.41 -27.12 -4.71
C LYS A 59 46.74 -26.10 -5.61
N VAL A 60 45.56 -26.44 -6.12
CA VAL A 60 44.69 -25.53 -6.88
C VAL A 60 43.39 -25.38 -6.11
N TRP A 61 42.91 -24.15 -6.01
CA TRP A 61 41.66 -23.78 -5.38
C TRP A 61 40.71 -23.22 -6.44
N THR A 62 39.43 -23.54 -6.29
CA THR A 62 38.37 -23.05 -7.19
C THR A 62 37.34 -22.29 -6.36
N TYR A 63 37.08 -21.05 -6.74
CA TYR A 63 36.03 -20.22 -6.18
C TYR A 63 34.94 -20.07 -7.23
N THR A 64 33.71 -20.37 -6.84
CA THR A 64 32.53 -20.18 -7.69
C THR A 64 31.59 -19.22 -6.98
N PRO A 65 31.18 -18.10 -7.61
CA PRO A 65 30.22 -17.20 -7.02
C PRO A 65 28.87 -17.94 -6.90
N PHE A 66 28.32 -17.98 -5.69
CA PHE A 66 27.02 -18.61 -5.43
C PHE A 66 25.99 -17.54 -5.05
N ASN A 67 25.03 -17.30 -5.93
CA ASN A 67 23.89 -16.40 -5.72
C ASN A 67 24.31 -14.99 -5.22
N GLU A 68 25.15 -14.30 -5.99
CA GLU A 68 25.65 -12.95 -5.66
C GLU A 68 24.54 -11.93 -5.45
N THR A 69 23.37 -12.17 -6.05
CA THR A 69 22.21 -11.28 -6.01
C THR A 69 21.44 -11.29 -4.69
N ARG A 70 21.71 -12.24 -3.81
CA ARG A 70 20.90 -12.51 -2.61
C ARG A 70 20.77 -11.31 -1.66
N ASP A 71 21.87 -10.62 -1.38
CA ASP A 71 21.91 -9.53 -0.39
C ASP A 71 22.02 -8.14 -1.03
N ILE A 72 22.01 -8.06 -2.37
CA ILE A 72 22.13 -6.81 -3.13
C ILE A 72 20.99 -5.84 -2.82
N TRP A 73 19.79 -6.36 -2.58
CA TRP A 73 18.64 -5.52 -2.24
C TRP A 73 18.85 -4.75 -0.92
N LYS A 74 19.59 -5.30 0.05
CA LYS A 74 19.92 -4.61 1.31
C LYS A 74 20.87 -3.44 1.07
N ILE A 75 21.87 -3.66 0.22
CA ILE A 75 22.82 -2.61 -0.16
C ILE A 75 22.07 -1.46 -0.84
N TYR A 76 21.18 -1.76 -1.80
CA TYR A 76 20.37 -0.73 -2.44
C TYR A 76 19.38 -0.06 -1.47
N LEU A 77 18.90 -0.78 -0.46
CA LEU A 77 18.05 -0.23 0.58
C LEU A 77 18.79 0.81 1.42
N GLU A 78 20.03 0.52 1.83
CA GLU A 78 20.90 1.45 2.56
C GLU A 78 21.24 2.70 1.72
N GLN A 79 21.44 2.51 0.42
CA GLN A 79 21.64 3.60 -0.55
C GLN A 79 20.36 4.40 -0.86
N LYS A 80 19.21 4.05 -0.24
CA LYS A 80 17.88 4.64 -0.50
C LYS A 80 17.40 4.48 -1.95
N ASN A 81 17.98 3.55 -2.71
CA ASN A 81 17.58 3.26 -4.07
C ASN A 81 16.53 2.13 -4.08
N TYR A 82 15.30 2.49 -3.69
CA TYR A 82 14.20 1.55 -3.54
C TYR A 82 13.80 0.87 -4.86
N GLU A 83 13.93 1.56 -6.00
CA GLU A 83 13.60 1.00 -7.32
C GLU A 83 14.51 -0.17 -7.68
N MET A 84 15.82 -0.02 -7.48
CA MET A 84 16.76 -1.12 -7.69
C MET A 84 16.59 -2.21 -6.64
N ALA A 85 16.37 -1.86 -5.37
CA ALA A 85 16.11 -2.84 -4.32
C ALA A 85 14.90 -3.75 -4.67
N LYS A 86 13.80 -3.17 -5.15
CA LYS A 86 12.61 -3.93 -5.60
C LYS A 86 12.90 -4.88 -6.76
N ARG A 87 13.78 -4.50 -7.69
CA ARG A 87 14.18 -5.37 -8.81
C ARG A 87 14.97 -6.60 -8.36
N TYR A 88 15.82 -6.45 -7.34
CA TYR A 88 16.63 -7.55 -6.81
C TYR A 88 15.91 -8.38 -5.75
N ALA A 89 14.79 -7.90 -5.20
CA ALA A 89 13.94 -8.64 -4.27
C ALA A 89 12.78 -9.41 -4.95
N ILE A 90 12.74 -9.46 -6.30
CA ILE A 90 11.74 -10.22 -7.05
C ILE A 90 11.81 -11.70 -6.65
N GLY A 91 10.69 -12.23 -6.13
CA GLY A 91 10.54 -13.64 -5.77
C GLY A 91 10.49 -13.93 -4.28
N ASN A 92 10.87 -12.98 -3.41
CA ASN A 92 10.69 -13.15 -1.96
C ASN A 92 9.81 -12.04 -1.37
N ARG A 93 8.61 -12.43 -0.93
CA ARG A 93 7.60 -11.50 -0.40
C ARG A 93 8.09 -10.76 0.85
N GLU A 94 8.84 -11.43 1.72
CA GLU A 94 9.39 -10.84 2.95
C GLU A 94 10.40 -9.73 2.65
N HIS A 95 11.26 -9.91 1.64
CA HIS A 95 12.24 -8.88 1.26
C HIS A 95 11.55 -7.67 0.64
N MET A 96 10.54 -7.90 -0.20
CA MET A 96 9.72 -6.82 -0.75
C MET A 96 9.03 -6.02 0.34
N ASP A 97 8.50 -6.69 1.37
CA ASP A 97 7.85 -6.01 2.49
C ASP A 97 8.82 -5.10 3.25
N ILE A 98 10.01 -5.60 3.61
CA ILE A 98 11.04 -4.81 4.30
C ILE A 98 11.39 -3.54 3.49
N ILE A 99 11.51 -3.67 2.16
CA ILE A 99 11.80 -2.54 1.27
C ILE A 99 10.64 -1.54 1.26
N LEU A 100 9.39 -2.01 1.17
CA LEU A 100 8.20 -1.17 1.18
C LEU A 100 8.04 -0.42 2.50
N VAL A 101 8.24 -1.10 3.64
CA VAL A 101 8.19 -0.49 4.96
C VAL A 101 9.25 0.60 5.09
N SER A 102 10.49 0.29 4.74
CA SER A 102 11.59 1.25 4.79
C SER A 102 11.35 2.46 3.87
N GLN A 103 10.79 2.23 2.67
CA GLN A 103 10.42 3.29 1.74
C GLN A 103 9.30 4.18 2.31
N ALA A 104 8.28 3.56 2.89
CA ALA A 104 7.16 4.27 3.49
C ALA A 104 7.61 5.11 4.71
N GLU A 105 8.49 4.57 5.55
CA GLU A 105 9.09 5.29 6.67
C GLU A 105 9.95 6.47 6.21
N HIS A 106 10.66 6.33 5.09
CA HIS A 106 11.41 7.44 4.50
C HIS A 106 10.45 8.56 4.07
N TYR A 107 9.39 8.24 3.32
CA TYR A 107 8.38 9.24 2.95
C TYR A 107 7.67 9.86 4.15
N PHE A 108 7.47 9.09 5.22
CA PHE A 108 6.88 9.59 6.46
C PHE A 108 7.80 10.61 7.15
N LYS A 109 9.11 10.35 7.19
CA LYS A 109 10.11 11.29 7.72
C LYS A 109 10.22 12.57 6.87
N ASP A 110 10.09 12.43 5.55
CA ASP A 110 10.09 13.54 4.59
C ASP A 110 8.77 14.34 4.56
N GLN A 111 7.82 14.06 5.46
CA GLN A 111 6.49 14.68 5.52
C GLN A 111 5.62 14.45 4.26
N ARG A 112 6.00 13.49 3.41
CA ARG A 112 5.23 13.05 2.24
C ARG A 112 4.23 11.97 2.64
N TYR A 113 3.28 12.34 3.50
CA TYR A 113 2.37 11.38 4.14
C TYR A 113 1.46 10.63 3.16
N GLN A 114 1.06 11.27 2.05
CA GLN A 114 0.21 10.63 1.03
C GLN A 114 0.95 9.49 0.30
N ASP A 115 2.21 9.72 -0.10
CA ASP A 115 3.06 8.70 -0.71
C ASP A 115 3.39 7.58 0.27
N ALA A 116 3.61 7.94 1.54
CA ALA A 116 3.79 6.97 2.61
C ALA A 116 2.55 6.09 2.78
N ALA A 117 1.34 6.66 2.78
CA ALA A 117 0.07 5.93 2.90
C ALA A 117 -0.12 4.92 1.76
N LEU A 118 0.17 5.32 0.52
CA LEU A 118 0.12 4.43 -0.64
C LEU A 118 1.10 3.27 -0.49
N THR A 119 2.33 3.55 -0.07
CA THR A 119 3.38 2.51 0.10
C THR A 119 3.05 1.57 1.26
N PHE A 120 2.59 2.10 2.41
CA PHE A 120 2.14 1.29 3.55
C PHE A 120 0.95 0.41 3.22
N SER A 121 0.03 0.85 2.35
CA SER A 121 -1.12 0.04 1.95
C SER A 121 -0.71 -1.28 1.27
N GLN A 122 0.45 -1.29 0.60
CA GLN A 122 1.01 -2.46 -0.08
C GLN A 122 1.83 -3.37 0.84
N SER A 123 2.20 -2.88 2.03
CA SER A 123 2.95 -3.64 3.03
C SER A 123 2.09 -4.63 3.80
N GLN A 124 2.75 -5.61 4.43
CA GLN A 124 2.22 -6.62 5.33
C GLN A 124 2.20 -6.17 6.80
N LEU A 125 2.54 -4.91 7.08
CA LEU A 125 2.41 -4.35 8.43
C LEU A 125 0.98 -4.45 8.94
N SER A 126 0.86 -4.56 10.26
CA SER A 126 -0.44 -4.55 10.93
C SER A 126 -1.18 -3.24 10.63
N PHE A 127 -2.48 -3.36 10.42
CA PHE A 127 -3.34 -2.23 10.12
C PHE A 127 -3.29 -1.18 11.23
N GLU A 128 -3.33 -1.64 12.48
CA GLU A 128 -3.37 -0.83 13.68
C GLU A 128 -2.09 -0.02 13.82
N GLU A 129 -0.93 -0.62 13.57
CA GLU A 129 0.35 0.09 13.65
C GLU A 129 0.41 1.26 12.66
N VAL A 130 0.00 1.04 11.41
CA VAL A 130 0.01 2.10 10.39
C VAL A 130 -1.03 3.17 10.71
N ALA A 131 -2.25 2.77 11.10
CA ALA A 131 -3.31 3.71 11.45
C ALA A 131 -2.90 4.59 12.64
N LEU A 132 -2.31 4.01 13.69
CA LEU A 132 -1.82 4.74 14.85
C LEU A 132 -0.72 5.75 14.48
N LYS A 133 0.21 5.39 13.57
CA LYS A 133 1.24 6.31 13.09
C LYS A 133 0.63 7.58 12.46
N PHE A 134 -0.38 7.44 11.60
CA PHE A 134 -1.06 8.60 10.98
C PHE A 134 -1.90 9.40 11.98
N LEU A 135 -2.57 8.73 12.91
CA LEU A 135 -3.35 9.38 13.97
C LEU A 135 -2.47 10.24 14.90
N GLN A 136 -1.29 9.75 15.27
CA GLN A 136 -0.35 10.49 16.13
C GLN A 136 0.14 11.80 15.50
N VAL A 137 0.30 11.84 14.18
CA VAL A 137 0.70 13.04 13.44
C VAL A 137 -0.51 13.89 13.03
N ASN A 138 -1.73 13.45 13.39
CA ASN A 138 -3.00 14.09 13.06
C ASN A 138 -3.18 14.34 11.55
N ARG A 139 -2.64 13.44 10.71
CA ARG A 139 -2.76 13.50 9.23
C ARG A 139 -3.88 12.59 8.75
N LYS A 140 -5.12 13.08 8.90
CA LYS A 140 -6.35 12.39 8.50
C LYS A 140 -6.44 12.17 6.98
N ASP A 141 -5.91 13.11 6.20
CA ASP A 141 -5.85 13.05 4.74
C ASP A 141 -5.08 11.82 4.24
N ALA A 142 -3.89 11.57 4.81
CA ALA A 142 -3.08 10.41 4.47
C ALA A 142 -3.71 9.10 5.00
N LEU A 143 -4.30 9.15 6.20
CA LEU A 143 -5.04 8.01 6.74
C LEU A 143 -6.19 7.59 5.81
N LYS A 144 -6.98 8.53 5.31
CA LYS A 144 -8.08 8.27 4.37
C LYS A 144 -7.59 7.51 3.13
N ILE A 145 -6.47 7.93 2.53
CA ILE A 145 -5.87 7.24 1.38
C ILE A 145 -5.46 5.82 1.73
N PHE A 146 -4.82 5.63 2.90
CA PHE A 146 -4.43 4.30 3.37
C PHE A 146 -5.65 3.38 3.56
N LEU A 147 -6.72 3.89 4.20
CA LEU A 147 -7.96 3.13 4.44
C LEU A 147 -8.64 2.75 3.13
N LEU A 148 -8.75 3.68 2.17
CA LEU A 148 -9.32 3.41 0.84
C LEU A 148 -8.55 2.30 0.11
N LYS A 149 -7.21 2.37 0.11
CA LYS A 149 -6.38 1.34 -0.53
C LYS A 149 -6.43 0.00 0.18
N LYS A 150 -6.51 -0.02 1.52
CA LYS A 150 -6.72 -1.26 2.26
C LYS A 150 -8.09 -1.86 1.96
N LEU A 151 -9.14 -1.05 1.87
CA LEU A 151 -10.49 -1.48 1.52
C LEU A 151 -10.55 -2.10 0.11
N GLU A 152 -9.87 -1.51 -0.87
CA GLU A 152 -9.72 -2.09 -2.23
C GLU A 152 -9.01 -3.45 -2.23
N SER A 153 -8.05 -3.66 -1.32
CA SER A 153 -7.25 -4.89 -1.23
C SER A 153 -7.92 -6.03 -0.46
N LEU A 154 -9.00 -5.75 0.27
CA LEU A 154 -9.69 -6.71 1.12
C LEU A 154 -10.53 -7.69 0.31
N ALA A 155 -10.51 -8.96 0.73
CA ALA A 155 -11.38 -9.96 0.14
C ALA A 155 -12.84 -9.72 0.57
N PRO A 156 -13.82 -10.01 -0.29
CA PRO A 156 -15.25 -9.88 0.04
C PRO A 156 -15.70 -10.83 1.17
N SER A 157 -14.88 -11.80 1.57
CA SER A 157 -15.12 -12.66 2.73
C SER A 157 -15.03 -11.91 4.07
N ASP A 158 -14.28 -10.81 4.13
CA ASP A 158 -13.89 -10.15 5.38
C ASP A 158 -14.91 -9.08 5.80
N SER A 159 -16.18 -9.49 5.91
CA SER A 159 -17.34 -8.59 6.09
C SER A 159 -17.26 -7.68 7.31
N THR A 160 -16.65 -8.16 8.41
CA THR A 160 -16.48 -7.38 9.64
C THR A 160 -15.43 -6.27 9.48
N GLN A 161 -14.30 -6.58 8.86
CA GLN A 161 -13.24 -5.59 8.57
C GLN A 161 -13.72 -4.57 7.55
N GLN A 162 -14.41 -5.01 6.50
CA GLN A 162 -15.04 -4.11 5.54
C GLN A 162 -16.06 -3.18 6.20
N THR A 163 -16.90 -3.70 7.09
CA THR A 163 -17.89 -2.89 7.84
C THR A 163 -17.20 -1.84 8.71
N MET A 164 -16.17 -2.24 9.46
CA MET A 164 -15.41 -1.33 10.32
C MET A 164 -14.77 -0.21 9.51
N LEU A 165 -14.06 -0.56 8.43
CA LEU A 165 -13.37 0.39 7.56
C LEU A 165 -14.34 1.31 6.83
N THR A 166 -15.45 0.78 6.35
CA THR A 166 -16.48 1.57 5.65
C THR A 166 -17.12 2.57 6.61
N THR A 167 -17.49 2.13 7.82
CA THR A 167 -18.06 3.01 8.85
C THR A 167 -17.06 4.12 9.22
N TRP A 168 -15.79 3.76 9.41
CA TRP A 168 -14.75 4.74 9.73
C TRP A 168 -14.49 5.73 8.59
N LEU A 169 -14.45 5.25 7.34
CA LEU A 169 -14.31 6.10 6.17
C LEU A 169 -15.49 7.08 6.04
N VAL A 170 -16.73 6.62 6.21
CA VAL A 170 -17.91 7.50 6.21
C VAL A 170 -17.77 8.60 7.27
N GLU A 171 -17.37 8.26 8.49
CA GLU A 171 -17.15 9.26 9.55
C GLU A 171 -16.04 10.25 9.21
N LEU A 172 -14.94 9.81 8.59
CA LEU A 172 -13.86 10.69 8.13
C LEU A 172 -14.35 11.64 7.03
N PHE A 173 -15.06 11.14 6.01
CA PHE A 173 -15.64 11.98 4.96
C PHE A 173 -16.60 13.03 5.53
N LEU A 174 -17.46 12.64 6.48
CA LEU A 174 -18.43 13.57 7.09
C LEU A 174 -17.75 14.60 7.99
N ASN A 175 -16.65 14.24 8.65
CA ASN A 175 -15.83 15.20 9.38
C ASN A 175 -15.21 16.22 8.43
N ASP A 176 -14.56 15.77 7.35
CA ASP A 176 -13.94 16.64 6.35
C ASP A 176 -14.97 17.57 5.67
N LEU A 177 -16.16 17.05 5.34
CA LEU A 177 -17.26 17.85 4.80
C LEU A 177 -17.74 18.91 5.82
N GLY A 178 -17.86 18.51 7.09
CA GLY A 178 -18.21 19.42 8.18
C GLY A 178 -17.20 20.56 8.33
N THR A 179 -15.91 20.26 8.34
CA THR A 179 -14.84 21.27 8.46
C THR A 179 -14.83 22.22 7.26
N LEU A 180 -14.98 21.71 6.03
CA LEU A 180 -15.02 22.54 4.82
C LEU A 180 -16.25 23.46 4.80
N LYS A 181 -17.38 22.97 5.33
CA LYS A 181 -18.60 23.76 5.49
C LYS A 181 -18.42 24.89 6.51
N ASP A 182 -17.76 24.61 7.63
CA ASP A 182 -17.45 25.60 8.67
C ASP A 182 -16.44 26.65 8.19
N GLU A 183 -15.47 26.25 7.37
CA GLU A 183 -14.50 27.14 6.71
C GLU A 183 -15.12 27.98 5.58
N GLY A 184 -16.28 27.59 5.07
CA GLY A 184 -16.99 28.27 3.98
C GLY A 184 -16.41 28.01 2.58
N ASP A 185 -15.54 27.01 2.42
CA ASP A 185 -14.98 26.61 1.13
C ASP A 185 -15.99 25.80 0.31
N ARG A 186 -16.74 26.50 -0.55
CA ARG A 186 -17.75 25.89 -1.41
C ARG A 186 -17.16 24.98 -2.48
N GLU A 187 -15.97 25.29 -2.98
CA GLU A 187 -15.37 24.51 -4.07
C GLU A 187 -14.76 23.21 -3.54
N GLY A 188 -14.02 23.29 -2.43
CA GLY A 188 -13.52 22.12 -1.72
C GLY A 188 -14.65 21.20 -1.24
N HIS A 189 -15.71 21.78 -0.66
CA HIS A 189 -16.88 21.02 -0.22
C HIS A 189 -17.52 20.27 -1.40
N ALA A 190 -17.75 20.93 -2.55
CA ALA A 190 -18.36 20.28 -3.71
C ALA A 190 -17.53 19.11 -4.24
N LYS A 191 -16.19 19.27 -4.31
CA LYS A 191 -15.27 18.19 -4.71
C LYS A 191 -15.31 17.02 -3.72
N MET A 192 -15.28 17.32 -2.42
CA MET A 192 -15.33 16.31 -1.37
C MET A 192 -16.66 15.55 -1.36
N THR A 193 -17.78 16.24 -1.59
CA THR A 193 -19.11 15.62 -1.70
C THR A 193 -19.13 14.65 -2.89
N GLN A 194 -18.56 15.05 -4.03
CA GLN A 194 -18.47 14.18 -5.20
C GLN A 194 -17.60 12.94 -4.93
N GLU A 195 -16.45 13.09 -4.27
CA GLU A 195 -15.63 11.96 -3.85
C GLU A 195 -16.40 11.02 -2.92
N PHE A 196 -17.12 11.58 -1.94
CA PHE A 196 -17.93 10.80 -1.00
C PHE A 196 -19.05 10.03 -1.71
N HIS A 197 -19.76 10.66 -2.64
CA HIS A 197 -20.81 9.99 -3.43
C HIS A 197 -20.23 8.87 -4.29
N SER A 198 -19.08 9.11 -4.94
CA SER A 198 -18.39 8.08 -5.73
C SER A 198 -17.95 6.89 -4.87
N PHE A 199 -17.53 7.16 -3.62
CA PHE A 199 -17.20 6.12 -2.66
C PHE A 199 -18.43 5.27 -2.31
N LEU A 200 -19.57 5.90 -2.01
CA LEU A 200 -20.82 5.19 -1.70
C LEU A 200 -21.35 4.36 -2.88
N GLU A 201 -21.14 4.80 -4.11
CA GLU A 201 -21.54 4.09 -5.34
C GLU A 201 -20.67 2.85 -5.65
N THR A 202 -19.59 2.63 -4.90
CA THR A 202 -18.66 1.52 -5.14
C THR A 202 -19.37 0.18 -5.00
N LYS A 203 -19.45 -0.58 -6.10
CA LYS A 203 -20.21 -1.85 -6.17
C LYS A 203 -19.78 -2.90 -5.14
N SER A 204 -18.49 -3.00 -4.86
CA SER A 204 -17.97 -3.97 -3.87
C SER A 204 -18.42 -3.67 -2.44
N LEU A 205 -18.79 -2.42 -2.15
CA LEU A 205 -19.26 -2.00 -0.83
C LEU A 205 -20.77 -2.06 -0.71
N ARG A 206 -21.51 -2.31 -1.79
CA ARG A 206 -22.96 -2.26 -1.81
C ARG A 206 -23.58 -3.18 -0.76
N GLU A 207 -23.16 -4.44 -0.71
CA GLU A 207 -23.67 -5.41 0.25
C GLU A 207 -23.34 -5.01 1.70
N CYS A 208 -22.14 -4.46 1.92
CA CYS A 208 -21.70 -3.96 3.22
C CYS A 208 -22.52 -2.74 3.66
N LEU A 209 -22.79 -1.80 2.75
CA LEU A 209 -23.59 -0.61 3.01
C LEU A 209 -25.07 -0.95 3.23
N GLU A 210 -25.62 -1.91 2.48
CA GLU A 210 -26.98 -2.41 2.65
C GLU A 210 -27.15 -3.08 4.03
N ALA A 211 -26.21 -3.95 4.43
CA ALA A 211 -26.22 -4.61 5.74
C ALA A 211 -26.10 -3.62 6.91
N ASN A 212 -25.38 -2.52 6.71
CA ASN A 212 -25.10 -1.50 7.73
C ASN A 212 -25.87 -0.18 7.48
N ALA A 213 -26.95 -0.20 6.70
CA ALA A 213 -27.63 1.03 6.29
C ALA A 213 -28.07 1.89 7.48
N LYS A 214 -28.51 1.25 8.58
CA LYS A 214 -28.94 1.95 9.80
C LYS A 214 -27.80 2.78 10.41
N THR A 215 -26.59 2.23 10.55
CA THR A 215 -25.48 2.96 11.16
C THR A 215 -25.02 4.11 10.27
N VAL A 216 -25.00 3.90 8.95
CA VAL A 216 -24.69 4.97 7.98
C VAL A 216 -25.72 6.09 8.06
N TYR A 217 -27.02 5.77 8.16
CA TYR A 217 -28.06 6.79 8.35
C TYR A 217 -27.90 7.57 9.66
N ASP A 218 -27.57 6.89 10.76
CA ASP A 218 -27.37 7.52 12.06
C ASP A 218 -26.17 8.49 12.01
N LEU A 219 -25.08 8.11 11.33
CA LEU A 219 -23.92 8.97 11.09
C LEU A 219 -24.24 10.18 10.19
N LEU A 220 -24.93 9.97 9.07
CA LEU A 220 -25.32 11.07 8.18
C LEU A 220 -26.22 12.09 8.89
N SER A 221 -27.13 11.57 9.73
CA SER A 221 -28.06 12.41 10.50
C SER A 221 -27.35 13.18 11.62
N SER A 222 -26.37 12.57 12.31
CA SER A 222 -25.63 13.23 13.39
C SER A 222 -24.77 14.39 12.89
N HIS A 223 -24.22 14.28 11.67
CA HIS A 223 -23.48 15.36 11.00
C HIS A 223 -24.37 16.41 10.33
N GLY A 224 -25.70 16.24 10.34
CA GLY A 224 -26.63 17.17 9.69
C GLY A 224 -26.50 17.20 8.16
N ALA A 225 -25.99 16.12 7.56
CA ALA A 225 -25.72 15.99 6.14
C ALA A 225 -26.99 15.61 5.35
N VAL A 226 -27.96 16.52 5.34
CA VAL A 226 -29.32 16.26 4.83
C VAL A 226 -29.34 15.83 3.36
N GLU A 227 -28.52 16.46 2.51
CA GLU A 227 -28.44 16.13 1.09
C GLU A 227 -27.84 14.74 0.87
N ASP A 228 -26.83 14.39 1.66
CA ASP A 228 -26.17 13.08 1.62
C ASP A 228 -27.09 11.96 2.14
N VAL A 229 -27.97 12.25 3.11
CA VAL A 229 -29.03 11.30 3.55
C VAL A 229 -29.97 10.97 2.40
N VAL A 230 -30.40 11.98 1.63
CA VAL A 230 -31.30 11.77 0.48
C VAL A 230 -30.59 10.99 -0.61
N PHE A 231 -29.33 11.33 -0.90
CA PHE A 231 -28.51 10.59 -1.87
C PHE A 231 -28.35 9.11 -1.47
N PHE A 232 -27.96 8.84 -0.22
CA PHE A 232 -27.80 7.48 0.28
C PHE A 232 -29.13 6.70 0.28
N ALA A 233 -30.24 7.34 0.64
CA ALA A 233 -31.56 6.72 0.57
C ALA A 233 -32.01 6.39 -0.86
N MET A 234 -31.68 7.25 -1.82
CA MET A 234 -31.90 6.94 -3.25
C MET A 234 -31.03 5.77 -3.72
N LEU A 235 -29.77 5.69 -3.28
CA LEU A 235 -28.85 4.61 -3.61
C LEU A 235 -29.32 3.25 -3.07
N MET A 236 -29.83 3.25 -1.83
CA MET A 236 -30.37 2.06 -1.15
C MET A 236 -31.82 1.74 -1.56
N LYS A 237 -32.42 2.55 -2.44
CA LYS A 237 -33.84 2.46 -2.84
C LYS A 237 -34.84 2.56 -1.67
N ASP A 238 -34.45 3.24 -0.59
CA ASP A 238 -35.32 3.57 0.54
C ASP A 238 -36.16 4.82 0.19
N TYR A 239 -37.13 4.63 -0.70
CA TYR A 239 -37.97 5.71 -1.18
C TYR A 239 -38.86 6.32 -0.08
N GLU A 240 -39.18 5.57 0.98
CA GLU A 240 -40.03 6.04 2.07
C GLU A 240 -39.37 7.17 2.86
N ARG A 241 -38.07 7.03 3.18
CA ARG A 241 -37.29 8.10 3.81
C ARG A 241 -37.19 9.33 2.92
N VAL A 242 -36.94 9.15 1.62
CA VAL A 242 -36.83 10.25 0.64
C VAL A 242 -38.15 11.03 0.55
N ILE A 243 -39.29 10.33 0.45
CA ILE A 243 -40.61 10.96 0.37
C ILE A 243 -40.93 11.72 1.66
N THR A 244 -40.71 11.11 2.82
CA THR A 244 -40.94 11.75 4.13
C THR A 244 -40.09 13.02 4.27
N HIS A 245 -38.85 12.97 3.77
CA HIS A 245 -37.96 14.12 3.75
C HIS A 245 -38.48 15.26 2.85
N HIS A 246 -38.85 14.97 1.60
CA HIS A 246 -39.39 15.97 0.68
C HIS A 246 -40.72 16.57 1.17
N ILE A 247 -41.58 15.78 1.81
CA ILE A 247 -42.83 16.25 2.42
C ILE A 247 -42.53 17.25 3.55
N ARG A 248 -41.56 16.94 4.42
CA ARG A 248 -41.15 17.85 5.51
C ARG A 248 -40.55 19.16 5.01
N GLN A 249 -39.88 19.14 3.85
CA GLN A 249 -39.35 20.35 3.20
C GLN A 249 -40.39 21.09 2.33
N GLY A 250 -41.64 20.60 2.22
CA GLY A 250 -42.68 21.20 1.37
C GLY A 250 -42.47 20.98 -0.14
N LYS A 251 -41.51 20.13 -0.54
CA LYS A 251 -41.19 19.80 -1.95
C LYS A 251 -42.08 18.67 -2.46
N TYR A 252 -43.40 18.88 -2.49
CA TYR A 252 -44.38 17.84 -2.85
C TYR A 252 -44.22 17.31 -4.28
N VAL A 253 -43.76 18.15 -5.22
CA VAL A 253 -43.54 17.74 -6.61
C VAL A 253 -42.42 16.70 -6.73
N GLU A 254 -41.34 16.84 -5.97
CA GLU A 254 -40.25 15.87 -5.97
C GLU A 254 -40.66 14.57 -5.29
N ALA A 255 -41.40 14.65 -4.18
CA ALA A 255 -42.00 13.49 -3.53
C ALA A 255 -42.89 12.68 -4.49
N LEU A 256 -43.72 13.36 -5.29
CA LEU A 256 -44.57 12.72 -6.31
C LEU A 256 -43.75 12.10 -7.44
N ARG A 257 -42.64 12.72 -7.87
CA ARG A 257 -41.73 12.13 -8.88
C ARG A 257 -41.08 10.86 -8.37
N VAL A 258 -40.64 10.83 -7.11
CA VAL A 258 -40.05 9.63 -6.48
C VAL A 258 -41.11 8.52 -6.35
N LEU A 259 -42.34 8.86 -5.95
CA LEU A 259 -43.48 7.93 -5.93
C LEU A 259 -43.79 7.38 -7.33
N HIS A 260 -43.78 8.24 -8.36
CA HIS A 260 -44.03 7.81 -9.73
C HIS A 260 -42.94 6.86 -10.24
N ARG A 261 -41.66 7.13 -9.92
CA ARG A 261 -40.54 6.24 -10.23
C ARG A 261 -40.68 4.87 -9.54
N LYS A 262 -41.09 4.84 -8.26
CA LYS A 262 -41.42 3.60 -7.55
C LYS A 262 -42.57 2.85 -8.24
N GLY A 263 -43.61 3.59 -8.64
CA GLY A 263 -44.77 3.03 -9.35
C GLY A 263 -44.38 2.40 -10.70
N SER A 264 -43.50 3.04 -11.48
CA SER A 264 -43.00 2.50 -12.75
C SER A 264 -42.09 1.29 -12.55
N GLU A 265 -41.20 1.30 -11.54
CA GLU A 265 -40.35 0.13 -11.22
C GLU A 265 -41.18 -1.07 -10.75
N ALA A 266 -42.29 -0.84 -10.04
CA ALA A 266 -43.24 -1.88 -9.65
C ALA A 266 -44.07 -2.42 -10.84
N LEU A 267 -44.26 -1.63 -11.89
CA LEU A 267 -44.94 -2.04 -13.14
C LEU A 267 -44.02 -2.86 -14.07
N GLU A 268 -42.70 -2.66 -14.01
CA GLU A 268 -41.71 -3.40 -14.81
C GLU A 268 -41.26 -4.74 -14.20
N ALA A 269 -41.55 -4.98 -12.91
CA ALA A 269 -41.32 -6.25 -12.24
C ALA A 269 -42.67 -6.95 -11.99
N PRO A 270 -43.31 -7.58 -13.00
CA PRO A 270 -44.46 -8.43 -12.72
C PRO A 270 -44.00 -9.56 -11.80
N GLU A 271 -44.75 -9.74 -10.72
CA GLU A 271 -44.59 -10.77 -9.71
C GLU A 271 -44.07 -12.08 -10.32
N LYS A 272 -42.84 -12.47 -9.97
CA LYS A 272 -42.43 -13.87 -10.09
C LYS A 272 -43.21 -14.64 -9.01
N VAL A 273 -44.38 -15.15 -9.42
CA VAL A 273 -45.12 -16.23 -8.77
C VAL A 273 -44.29 -17.51 -8.84
#